data_AF-A0A7W0AQK4-F1
#
_entry.id   AF-A0A7W0AQK4-F1
#
_cell.length_a   1.000
_cell.length_b   1.000
_cell.length_c   1.000
_cell.angle_alpha   90.00
_cell.angle_beta   90.00
_cell.angle_gamma   90.00
#
_symmetry.space_group_name_H-M   'P 1'
#
loop_
_entity.id
_entity.type
_entity.pdbx_description
1 polymer ?
#
loop_
_entity_poly.entity_id
_entity_poly.type
_entity_poly.pdbx_seq_one_letter_code
_entity_poly.pdbx_strand_id
1 'polypeptide(L)'
;GLFPVDTERFSDLREALEKLSLNDAALAYEPETSHALGFGFRSGFLGLLHMDIVRERLEREYDLELLATTPTVEYAVTMTNGEEIAVHAPSDMPERERIEEIREPYIKATILCPKEAVGAVMELCQERRGTHAGMSFLSEARVQITYDLPLAEIVLDFFDQLKSRTKGYASLDYELTGMRPSELVKLDILLAGDQVDALSMVVHKDNAYNTGRGIAERLQKQIPRQQFEVAIQASIGSKIIARESVKPMRKDVIAKCYGGDITRKKKLLEKQKEGKKRMKQVGRIEVPQEAFLSVLEIGDGDGKG
;
A
#
# COMPACT_ATOMS: atom_id res chain seq x y z
N GLY A 1 6.58 8.07 -0.25
CA GLY A 1 7.31 8.72 -1.34
C GLY A 1 6.37 9.57 -2.16
N LEU A 2 6.86 10.70 -2.67
CA LEU A 2 6.19 11.60 -3.60
C LEU A 2 6.91 11.51 -4.95
N PHE A 3 6.18 11.17 -6.00
CA PHE A 3 6.71 10.98 -7.35
C PHE A 3 5.93 11.88 -8.31
N PRO A 4 6.58 12.62 -9.22
CA PRO A 4 5.86 13.35 -10.25
C PRO A 4 5.26 12.36 -11.25
N VAL A 5 4.04 12.65 -11.74
CA VAL A 5 3.42 11.87 -12.82
C VAL A 5 4.27 11.92 -14.09
N ASP A 6 4.84 13.10 -14.36
CA ASP A 6 5.81 13.33 -15.42
C ASP A 6 7.24 13.32 -14.86
N THR A 7 8.03 12.33 -15.30
CA THR A 7 9.42 12.17 -14.88
C THR A 7 10.33 13.34 -15.25
N GLU A 8 9.97 14.14 -16.26
CA GLU A 8 10.76 15.34 -16.64
C GLU A 8 10.65 16.44 -15.57
N ARG A 9 9.60 16.43 -14.74
CA ARG A 9 9.34 17.43 -13.70
C ARG A 9 9.96 17.10 -12.35
N PHE A 10 10.90 16.15 -12.31
CA PHE A 10 11.64 15.84 -11.08
C PHE A 10 12.43 17.05 -10.55
N SER A 11 13.01 17.86 -11.44
CA SER A 11 13.70 19.10 -11.05
C SER A 11 12.74 20.10 -10.40
N ASP A 12 11.55 20.22 -10.95
CA ASP A 12 10.52 21.15 -10.47
C ASP A 12 10.03 20.72 -9.09
N LEU A 13 9.80 19.42 -8.88
CA LEU A 13 9.43 18.86 -7.58
C LEU A 13 10.53 19.11 -6.53
N ARG A 14 11.81 18.96 -6.91
CA ARG A 14 12.92 19.27 -6.02
C ARG A 14 12.92 20.73 -5.59
N GLU A 15 12.76 21.65 -6.54
CA GLU A 15 12.75 23.09 -6.27
C GLU A 15 11.54 23.49 -5.42
N ALA A 16 10.37 22.89 -5.68
CA ALA A 16 9.16 23.10 -4.90
C ALA A 16 9.32 22.62 -3.46
N LEU A 17 9.87 21.43 -3.23
CA LEU A 17 10.16 20.90 -1.89
C LEU A 17 11.19 21.76 -1.15
N GLU A 18 12.24 22.23 -1.83
CA GLU A 18 13.24 23.11 -1.25
C GLU A 18 12.62 24.42 -0.77
N LYS A 19 11.80 25.07 -1.62
CA LYS A 19 11.07 26.29 -1.24
C LYS A 19 10.07 26.06 -0.11
N LEU A 20 9.39 24.91 -0.10
CA LEU A 20 8.42 24.58 0.94
C LEU A 20 9.10 24.33 2.29
N SER A 21 10.25 23.65 2.28
CA SER A 21 11.05 23.35 3.48
C SER A 21 11.61 24.60 4.18
N LEU A 22 11.77 25.71 3.45
CA LEU A 22 12.16 27.00 4.04
C LEU A 22 11.07 27.56 4.97
N ASN A 23 9.80 27.21 4.72
CA ASN A 23 8.66 27.65 5.50
C ASN A 23 8.19 26.60 6.51
N ASP A 24 8.41 25.32 6.21
CA ASP A 24 8.00 24.18 7.04
C ASP A 24 9.20 23.41 7.58
N ALA A 25 9.57 23.68 8.83
CA ALA A 25 10.69 23.02 9.50
C ALA A 25 10.45 21.54 9.82
N ALA A 26 9.20 21.06 9.72
CA ALA A 26 8.86 19.68 10.01
C ALA A 26 8.89 18.79 8.76
N LEU A 27 8.97 19.37 7.57
CA LEU A 27 9.11 18.65 6.32
C LEU A 27 10.55 18.18 6.13
N ALA A 28 10.76 16.87 6.18
CA ALA A 28 12.03 16.25 5.78
C ALA A 28 11.87 15.56 4.43
N TYR A 29 12.87 15.63 3.56
CA TYR A 29 12.82 14.93 2.27
C TYR A 29 14.19 14.43 1.82
N GLU A 30 14.20 13.26 1.18
CA GLU A 30 15.39 12.61 0.63
C GLU A 30 15.08 12.05 -0.76
N PRO A 31 16.03 12.12 -1.72
CA PRO A 31 15.79 11.56 -3.05
C PRO A 31 15.63 10.04 -2.98
N GLU A 32 14.63 9.52 -3.67
CA GLU A 32 14.29 8.09 -3.72
C GLU A 32 14.07 7.66 -5.18
N THR A 33 14.55 6.46 -5.52
CA THR A 33 14.36 5.89 -6.87
C THR A 33 13.52 4.63 -6.79
N SER A 34 12.42 4.60 -7.55
CA SER A 34 11.54 3.45 -7.68
C SER A 34 11.65 2.87 -9.09
N HIS A 35 11.74 1.54 -9.21
CA HIS A 35 11.74 0.87 -10.51
C HIS A 35 10.42 1.09 -11.27
N ALA A 36 9.31 1.30 -10.56
CA ALA A 36 7.99 1.47 -11.15
C ALA A 36 7.62 2.94 -11.42
N LEU A 37 8.02 3.86 -10.52
CA LEU A 37 7.60 5.27 -10.56
C LEU A 37 8.73 6.23 -10.99
N GLY A 38 9.95 5.73 -11.16
CA GLY A 38 11.10 6.55 -11.52
C GLY A 38 11.66 7.34 -10.33
N PHE A 39 12.09 8.57 -10.59
CA PHE A 39 12.72 9.43 -9.59
C PHE A 39 11.67 10.19 -8.78
N GLY A 40 11.80 10.18 -7.46
CA GLY A 40 10.93 10.93 -6.55
C GLY A 40 11.64 11.26 -5.25
N PHE A 41 10.85 11.60 -4.24
CA PHE A 41 11.34 11.96 -2.91
C PHE A 41 10.62 11.17 -1.82
N ARG A 42 11.40 10.55 -0.94
CA ARG A 42 10.91 10.10 0.36
C ARG A 42 10.71 11.34 1.22
N SER A 43 9.47 11.63 1.58
CA SER A 43 9.12 12.79 2.41
C SER A 43 8.57 12.32 3.75
N GLY A 44 9.06 12.91 4.83
CA GLY A 44 8.61 12.70 6.21
C GLY A 44 7.67 13.81 6.65
N PHE A 45 6.60 13.42 7.33
CA PHE A 45 5.54 14.32 7.80
C PHE A 45 5.25 14.08 9.29
N LEU A 46 4.63 15.07 9.95
CA LEU A 46 4.18 14.96 11.33
C LEU A 46 2.95 14.05 11.50
N GLY A 47 2.21 13.83 10.41
CA GLY A 47 1.00 13.04 10.38
C GLY A 47 0.28 13.22 9.05
N LEU A 48 -0.87 12.56 8.92
CA LEU A 48 -1.65 12.52 7.68
C LEU A 48 -2.11 13.91 7.21
N LEU A 49 -2.64 14.72 8.13
CA LEU A 49 -3.09 16.07 7.77
C LEU A 49 -1.94 16.94 7.25
N HIS A 50 -0.74 16.80 7.84
CA HIS A 50 0.44 17.54 7.36
C HIS A 50 0.82 17.06 5.95
N MET A 51 0.80 15.75 5.69
CA MET A 51 1.02 15.19 4.36
C MET A 51 0.03 15.75 3.32
N ASP A 52 -1.26 15.76 3.64
CA ASP A 52 -2.31 16.24 2.72
C ASP A 52 -2.15 17.72 2.38
N ILE A 53 -1.87 18.55 3.39
CA ILE A 53 -1.61 19.98 3.19
C ILE A 53 -0.38 20.17 2.30
N VAL A 54 0.73 19.48 2.58
CA VAL A 54 1.95 19.61 1.77
C VAL A 54 1.69 19.17 0.33
N ARG A 55 1.00 18.05 0.13
CA ARG A 55 0.62 17.57 -1.20
C ARG A 55 -0.25 18.58 -1.95
N GLU A 56 -1.32 19.07 -1.33
CA GLU A 56 -2.24 20.03 -1.94
C GLU A 56 -1.55 21.35 -2.28
N ARG A 57 -0.59 21.79 -1.45
CA ARG A 57 0.24 22.95 -1.74
C ARG A 57 1.17 22.72 -2.93
N LEU A 58 1.81 21.56 -3.02
CA LEU A 58 2.64 21.24 -4.19
C LEU A 58 1.83 21.20 -5.49
N GLU A 59 0.64 20.60 -5.45
CA GLU A 59 -0.27 20.54 -6.60
C GLU A 59 -0.79 21.93 -7.00
N ARG A 60 -1.19 22.79 -6.04
CA ARG A 60 -1.80 24.10 -6.34
C ARG A 60 -0.81 25.24 -6.54
N GLU A 61 0.24 25.33 -5.73
CA GLU A 61 1.19 26.46 -5.77
C GLU A 61 2.24 26.27 -6.86
N TYR A 62 2.60 25.02 -7.18
CA TYR A 62 3.67 24.69 -8.13
C TYR A 62 3.18 23.94 -9.37
N ASP A 63 1.86 23.75 -9.52
CA ASP A 63 1.22 23.08 -10.65
C ASP A 63 1.81 21.69 -10.91
N LEU A 64 2.13 20.92 -9.87
CA LEU A 64 2.75 19.60 -9.97
C LEU A 64 1.72 18.50 -9.80
N GLU A 65 1.58 17.61 -10.79
CA GLU A 65 0.80 16.38 -10.61
C GLU A 65 1.65 15.31 -9.92
N LEU A 66 1.22 14.85 -8.75
CA LEU A 66 2.00 13.97 -7.88
C LEU A 66 1.28 12.65 -7.59
N LEU A 67 2.06 11.58 -7.59
CA LEU A 67 1.71 10.26 -7.08
C LEU A 67 2.34 10.08 -5.70
N ALA A 68 1.49 9.88 -4.69
CA ALA A 68 1.93 9.53 -3.34
C ALA A 68 1.83 8.01 -3.14
N THR A 69 2.92 7.38 -2.71
CA THR A 69 2.88 5.98 -2.28
C THR A 69 2.22 5.85 -0.93
N THR A 70 1.84 4.63 -0.57
CA THR A 70 1.30 4.33 0.76
C THR A 70 2.26 4.83 1.84
N PRO A 71 1.77 5.64 2.81
CA PRO A 71 2.58 6.11 3.90
C PRO A 71 3.06 4.93 4.76
N THR A 72 4.28 5.03 5.27
CA THR A 72 4.90 4.01 6.12
C THR A 72 5.40 4.66 7.39
N VAL A 73 5.51 3.84 8.45
CA VAL A 73 6.08 4.25 9.73
C VAL A 73 7.49 3.69 9.86
N GLU A 74 8.28 4.31 10.73
CA GLU A 74 9.60 3.78 11.09
C GLU A 74 9.45 2.53 11.97
N TYR A 75 10.17 1.47 11.64
CA TYR A 75 10.27 0.25 12.43
C TYR A 75 11.66 0.12 13.03
N ALA A 76 11.75 -0.32 14.27
CA ALA A 76 13.03 -0.69 14.88
C ALA A 76 13.23 -2.21 14.75
N VAL A 77 14.23 -2.60 13.97
CA VAL A 77 14.56 -4.01 13.72
C VAL A 77 15.79 -4.39 14.51
N THR A 78 15.64 -5.38 15.38
CA THR A 78 16.75 -6.00 16.10
C THR A 78 17.25 -7.20 15.29
N MET A 79 18.50 -7.14 14.88
CA MET A 79 19.16 -8.17 14.10
C MET A 79 19.71 -9.28 15.01
N THR A 80 19.86 -10.49 14.48
CA THR A 80 20.42 -11.66 15.19
C THR A 80 21.86 -11.47 15.69
N ASN A 81 22.59 -10.47 15.19
CA ASN A 81 23.90 -10.07 15.68
C ASN A 81 23.83 -9.08 16.86
N GLY A 82 22.62 -8.70 17.30
CA GLY A 82 22.37 -7.70 18.36
C GLY A 82 22.36 -6.25 17.89
N GLU A 83 22.50 -5.98 16.59
CA GLU A 83 22.45 -4.63 16.02
C GLU A 83 21.00 -4.15 15.85
N GLU A 84 20.72 -2.91 16.22
CA GLU A 84 19.42 -2.28 15.97
C GLU A 84 19.48 -1.39 14.74
N ILE A 85 18.57 -1.61 13.79
CA ILE A 85 18.46 -0.86 12.53
C ILE A 85 17.09 -0.21 12.47
N ALA A 86 17.07 1.10 12.18
CA ALA A 86 15.84 1.80 11.84
C ALA A 86 15.49 1.54 10.36
N VAL A 87 14.29 1.01 10.14
CA VAL A 87 13.76 0.69 8.80
C VAL A 87 12.65 1.68 8.47
N HIS A 88 12.91 2.54 7.50
CA HIS A 88 11.95 3.56 7.05
C HIS A 88 11.13 3.11 5.83
N ALA A 89 11.66 2.18 5.03
CA ALA A 89 10.98 1.66 3.86
C ALA A 89 10.95 0.12 3.86
N PRO A 90 9.92 -0.51 3.28
CA PRO A 90 9.87 -1.96 3.13
C PRO A 90 11.06 -2.53 2.33
N SER A 91 11.64 -1.75 1.42
CA SER A 91 12.87 -2.09 0.68
C SER A 91 14.08 -2.28 1.58
N ASP A 92 14.16 -1.49 2.66
CA ASP A 92 15.30 -1.44 3.59
C ASP A 92 15.23 -2.57 4.62
N MET A 93 14.12 -3.31 4.66
CA MET A 93 13.93 -4.44 5.56
C MET A 93 14.95 -5.55 5.25
N PRO A 94 15.76 -5.98 6.23
CA PRO A 94 16.74 -7.04 6.06
C PRO A 94 16.08 -8.40 5.79
N GLU A 95 16.87 -9.36 5.32
CA GLU A 95 16.42 -10.74 5.13
C GLU A 95 15.90 -11.32 6.44
N ARG A 96 14.77 -12.03 6.38
CA ARG A 96 14.07 -12.56 7.57
C ARG A 96 14.94 -13.43 8.47
N GLU A 97 15.91 -14.14 7.90
CA GLU A 97 16.85 -14.99 8.66
C GLU A 97 17.76 -14.21 9.59
N ARG A 98 17.97 -12.91 9.31
CA ARG A 98 18.82 -12.03 10.11
C ARG A 98 18.04 -11.25 11.15
N ILE A 99 16.72 -11.34 11.16
CA ILE A 99 15.84 -10.59 12.07
C ILE A 99 15.53 -11.43 13.30
N GLU A 100 15.78 -10.86 14.48
CA GLU A 100 15.37 -11.44 15.76
C GLU A 100 14.01 -10.87 16.20
N GLU A 101 13.85 -9.55 16.17
CA GLU A 101 12.64 -8.87 16.61
C GLU A 101 12.35 -7.64 15.74
N ILE A 102 11.07 -7.39 15.46
CA ILE A 102 10.61 -6.15 14.83
C ILE A 102 9.72 -5.42 15.83
N ARG A 103 10.04 -4.17 16.10
CA ARG A 103 9.23 -3.28 16.94
C ARG A 103 8.58 -2.20 16.09
N GLU A 104 7.30 -1.96 16.32
CA GLU A 104 6.53 -0.91 15.65
C GLU A 104 6.11 0.19 16.65
N PRO A 105 5.93 1.43 16.18
CA PRO A 105 5.48 2.52 17.02
C PRO A 105 4.02 2.33 17.43
N TYR A 106 3.76 2.47 18.72
CA TYR A 106 2.43 2.48 19.31
C TYR A 106 2.02 3.87 19.74
N ILE A 107 0.73 4.13 19.64
CA ILE A 107 0.10 5.36 20.11
C ILE A 107 -0.99 5.04 21.13
N LYS A 108 -1.21 6.01 22.02
CA LYS A 108 -2.39 6.06 22.85
C LYS A 108 -3.39 6.99 22.18
N ALA A 109 -4.37 6.39 21.53
CA ALA A 109 -5.48 7.08 20.89
C ALA A 109 -6.56 7.43 21.93
N THR A 110 -6.96 8.69 21.97
CA THR A 110 -8.11 9.19 22.70
C THR A 110 -9.20 9.56 21.70
N ILE A 111 -10.29 8.80 21.70
CA ILE A 111 -11.41 8.97 20.78
C ILE A 111 -12.61 9.50 21.56
N LEU A 112 -13.15 10.64 21.12
CA LEU A 112 -14.41 11.18 21.63
C LEU A 112 -15.50 10.89 20.61
N CYS A 113 -16.58 10.24 21.03
CA CYS A 113 -17.69 9.92 20.14
C CYS A 113 -19.05 9.97 20.86
N PRO A 114 -20.16 10.04 20.11
CA PRO A 114 -21.50 9.87 20.67
C PRO A 114 -21.67 8.47 21.26
N LYS A 115 -22.44 8.34 22.34
CA LYS A 115 -22.72 7.06 23.02
C LYS A 115 -23.26 5.97 22.06
N GLU A 116 -24.04 6.38 21.06
CA GLU A 116 -24.62 5.49 20.05
C GLU A 116 -23.56 4.87 19.12
N ALA A 117 -22.43 5.54 18.90
CA ALA A 117 -21.37 5.12 17.98
C ALA A 117 -20.26 4.31 18.68
N VAL A 118 -20.31 4.15 20.01
CA VAL A 118 -19.27 3.47 20.80
C VAL A 118 -18.96 2.07 20.27
N GLY A 119 -20.00 1.28 19.97
CA GLY A 119 -19.82 -0.09 19.46
C GLY A 119 -19.03 -0.12 18.14
N ALA A 120 -19.39 0.74 17.19
CA ALA A 120 -18.72 0.83 15.89
C ALA A 120 -17.27 1.31 16.00
N VAL A 121 -16.99 2.23 16.94
CA VAL A 121 -15.63 2.71 17.22
C VAL A 121 -14.78 1.61 17.85
N MET A 122 -15.33 0.86 18.83
CA MET A 122 -14.61 -0.25 19.46
C MET A 122 -14.29 -1.35 18.47
N GLU A 123 -15.25 -1.70 17.60
CA GLU A 123 -15.05 -2.68 16.53
C GLU A 123 -13.92 -2.25 15.58
N LEU A 124 -13.93 -0.99 15.12
CA LEU A 124 -12.87 -0.44 14.28
C LEU A 124 -11.49 -0.49 14.97
N CYS A 125 -11.42 -0.13 16.25
CA CYS A 125 -10.15 -0.21 17.00
C CYS A 125 -9.67 -1.66 17.13
N GLN A 126 -10.58 -2.62 17.32
CA GLN A 126 -10.24 -4.03 17.44
C GLN A 126 -9.76 -4.63 16.11
N GLU A 127 -10.40 -4.28 14.99
CA GLU A 127 -9.95 -4.63 13.62
C GLU A 127 -8.51 -4.18 13.37
N ARG A 128 -8.12 -3.04 13.96
CA ARG A 128 -6.80 -2.40 13.84
C ARG A 128 -5.81 -2.83 14.94
N ARG A 129 -6.02 -4.02 15.53
CA ARG A 129 -5.16 -4.60 16.59
C ARG A 129 -5.05 -3.73 17.85
N GLY A 130 -6.06 -2.90 18.11
CA GLY A 130 -6.11 -2.03 19.27
C GLY A 130 -6.35 -2.79 20.56
N THR A 131 -5.68 -2.36 21.62
CA THR A 131 -5.93 -2.83 22.99
C THR A 131 -6.70 -1.76 23.75
N HIS A 132 -7.88 -2.11 24.27
CA HIS A 132 -8.70 -1.18 25.04
C HIS A 132 -8.00 -0.80 26.35
N ALA A 133 -7.70 0.49 26.53
CA ALA A 133 -7.04 1.02 27.71
C ALA A 133 -8.04 1.59 28.73
N GLY A 134 -9.14 2.19 28.27
CA GLY A 134 -10.14 2.75 29.18
C GLY A 134 -11.32 3.41 28.46
N MET A 135 -12.39 3.63 29.22
CA MET A 135 -13.58 4.33 28.75
C MET A 135 -14.15 5.20 29.88
N SER A 136 -14.50 6.45 29.57
CA SER A 136 -15.15 7.37 30.50
C SER A 136 -16.34 8.07 29.85
N PHE A 137 -17.42 8.20 30.60
CA PHE A 137 -18.60 8.97 30.18
C PHE A 137 -18.39 10.42 30.56
N LEU A 138 -18.24 11.30 29.57
CA LEU A 138 -18.11 12.74 29.80
C LEU A 138 -19.48 13.39 30.02
N SER A 139 -20.52 12.83 29.39
CA SER A 139 -21.93 13.22 29.59
C SER A 139 -22.86 12.06 29.19
N GLU A 140 -24.18 12.26 29.29
CA GLU A 140 -25.17 11.27 28.82
C GLU A 140 -25.03 10.94 27.32
N ALA A 141 -24.55 11.90 26.53
CA ALA A 141 -24.45 11.80 25.09
C ALA A 141 -23.02 11.52 24.58
N ARG A 142 -21.98 11.82 25.37
CA ARG A 142 -20.57 11.74 24.92
C ARG A 142 -19.74 10.77 25.73
N VAL A 143 -18.97 9.95 25.02
CA VAL A 143 -18.06 8.96 25.59
C VAL A 143 -16.66 9.25 25.09
N GLN A 144 -15.71 9.16 26.01
CA GLN A 144 -14.29 9.13 25.70
C GLN A 144 -13.79 7.70 25.82
N ILE A 145 -13.10 7.23 24.80
CA ILE A 145 -12.54 5.88 24.71
C ILE A 145 -11.06 6.02 24.46
N THR A 146 -10.25 5.24 25.18
CA THR A 146 -8.80 5.23 25.05
C THR A 146 -8.34 3.85 24.61
N TYR A 147 -7.53 3.82 23.55
CA TYR A 147 -6.95 2.60 22.99
C TYR A 147 -5.46 2.76 22.78
N ASP A 148 -4.71 1.68 23.01
CA ASP A 148 -3.36 1.54 22.50
C ASP A 148 -3.43 0.92 21.11
N LEU A 149 -2.95 1.62 20.09
CA LEU A 149 -3.01 1.21 18.69
C LEU A 149 -1.62 1.27 18.04
N PRO A 150 -1.29 0.33 17.14
CA PRO A 150 -0.12 0.47 16.27
C PRO A 150 -0.31 1.66 15.33
N LEU A 151 0.70 2.53 15.21
CA LEU A 151 0.64 3.70 14.34
C LEU A 151 0.46 3.28 12.87
N ALA A 152 1.10 2.18 12.45
CA ALA A 152 1.01 1.65 11.08
C ALA A 152 -0.44 1.39 10.61
N GLU A 153 -1.31 0.97 11.53
CA GLU A 153 -2.72 0.67 11.23
C GLU A 153 -3.59 1.93 11.14
N ILE A 154 -3.13 3.05 11.71
CA ILE A 154 -3.89 4.31 11.74
C ILE A 154 -3.61 5.17 10.50
N VAL A 155 -2.37 5.10 10.00
CA VAL A 155 -1.88 5.96 8.92
C VAL A 155 -2.51 5.61 7.56
N LEU A 156 -3.23 4.49 7.42
CA LEU A 156 -3.85 4.10 6.15
C LEU A 156 -5.23 4.72 5.91
N ASP A 157 -6.23 4.33 6.70
CA ASP A 157 -7.65 4.67 6.44
C ASP A 157 -8.46 4.90 7.73
N PHE A 158 -7.80 4.91 8.90
CA PHE A 158 -8.50 4.86 10.17
C PHE A 158 -9.36 6.11 10.41
N PHE A 159 -8.85 7.29 10.02
CA PHE A 159 -9.57 8.54 10.20
C PHE A 159 -10.87 8.57 9.38
N ASP A 160 -10.81 8.12 8.12
CA ASP A 160 -11.97 8.11 7.23
C ASP A 160 -13.00 7.07 7.66
N GLN A 161 -12.55 5.88 8.06
CA GLN A 161 -13.42 4.85 8.64
C GLN A 161 -14.09 5.34 9.93
N LEU A 162 -13.33 6.01 10.81
CA LEU A 162 -13.85 6.57 12.05
C LEU A 162 -14.92 7.63 11.77
N LYS A 163 -14.67 8.54 10.83
CA LYS A 163 -15.64 9.57 10.43
C LYS A 163 -16.87 8.96 9.79
N SER A 164 -16.71 8.01 8.87
CA SER A 164 -17.81 7.32 8.20
C SER A 164 -18.73 6.59 9.18
N ARG A 165 -18.16 5.73 10.04
CA ARG A 165 -18.90 4.95 11.05
C ARG A 165 -19.60 5.82 12.10
N THR A 166 -19.12 7.05 12.32
CA THR A 166 -19.67 7.99 13.31
C THR A 166 -20.44 9.16 12.71
N LYS A 167 -20.68 9.18 11.39
CA LYS A 167 -21.29 10.31 10.66
C LYS A 167 -20.57 11.64 10.90
N GLY A 168 -19.25 11.58 11.11
CA GLY A 168 -18.37 12.72 11.32
C GLY A 168 -18.26 13.21 12.77
N TYR A 169 -19.06 12.66 13.70
CA TYR A 169 -19.14 13.15 15.08
C TYR A 169 -18.03 12.67 15.99
N ALA A 170 -17.20 11.70 15.58
CA ALA A 170 -16.03 11.32 16.35
C ALA A 170 -14.84 12.25 16.12
N SER A 171 -14.04 12.47 17.15
CA SER A 171 -12.71 13.08 17.06
C SER A 171 -11.67 12.13 17.64
N LEU A 172 -10.47 12.16 17.05
CA LEU A 172 -9.31 11.38 17.47
C LEU A 172 -8.20 12.34 17.85
N ASP A 173 -7.62 12.11 19.01
CA ASP A 173 -6.34 12.66 19.46
C ASP A 173 -5.40 11.51 19.78
N TYR A 174 -4.10 11.67 19.61
CA TYR A 174 -3.16 10.60 19.92
C TYR A 174 -1.79 11.08 20.37
N GLU A 175 -1.16 10.26 21.21
CA GLU A 175 0.20 10.48 21.70
C GLU A 175 1.05 9.24 21.43
N LEU A 176 2.29 9.43 20.97
CA LEU A 176 3.24 8.33 20.78
C LEU A 176 3.63 7.75 22.14
N THR A 177 3.44 6.45 22.36
CA THR A 177 3.75 5.78 23.64
C THR A 177 5.02 4.94 23.62
N GLY A 178 5.65 4.82 22.44
CA GLY A 178 6.92 4.12 22.26
C GLY A 178 6.82 2.94 21.30
N MET A 179 7.91 2.17 21.20
CA MET A 179 8.02 1.01 20.33
C MET A 179 7.58 -0.27 21.07
N ARG A 180 6.81 -1.15 20.41
CA ARG A 180 6.43 -2.46 20.95
C ARG A 180 6.74 -3.58 19.95
N PRO A 181 7.13 -4.77 20.41
CA PRO A 181 7.39 -5.91 19.54
C PRO A 181 6.11 -6.45 18.91
N SER A 182 6.18 -6.76 17.60
CA SER A 182 5.03 -7.23 16.82
C SER A 182 5.43 -8.27 15.77
N GLU A 183 4.52 -9.20 15.45
CA GLU A 183 4.72 -10.19 14.39
C GLU A 183 4.49 -9.59 12.99
N LEU A 184 5.44 -8.79 12.54
CA LEU A 184 5.39 -8.13 11.24
C LEU A 184 6.05 -8.96 10.14
N VAL A 185 5.53 -8.82 8.92
CA VAL A 185 6.07 -9.45 7.72
C VAL A 185 6.12 -8.44 6.58
N LYS A 186 7.19 -8.51 5.79
CA LYS A 186 7.26 -7.82 4.50
C LYS A 186 6.39 -8.55 3.49
N LEU A 187 5.41 -7.83 2.94
CA LEU A 187 4.51 -8.28 1.89
C LEU A 187 4.98 -7.66 0.57
N ASP A 188 5.45 -8.50 -0.34
CA ASP A 188 5.93 -8.11 -1.66
C ASP A 188 4.90 -8.47 -2.73
N ILE A 189 4.67 -7.55 -3.67
CA ILE A 189 3.79 -7.77 -4.83
C ILE A 189 4.66 -8.04 -6.06
N LEU A 190 4.41 -9.16 -6.73
CA LEU A 190 5.09 -9.59 -7.94
C LEU A 190 4.14 -9.59 -9.13
N LEU A 191 4.59 -9.04 -10.24
CA LEU A 191 3.90 -9.03 -11.52
C LEU A 191 4.71 -9.79 -12.56
N ALA A 192 4.15 -10.88 -13.06
CA ALA A 192 4.83 -11.83 -13.93
C ALA A 192 6.18 -12.38 -13.40
N GLY A 193 6.42 -12.26 -12.09
CA GLY A 193 7.66 -12.68 -11.43
C GLY A 193 8.60 -11.53 -11.07
N ASP A 194 8.34 -10.32 -11.59
CA ASP A 194 9.10 -9.13 -11.26
C ASP A 194 8.48 -8.44 -10.03
N GLN A 195 9.31 -8.11 -9.04
CA GLN A 195 8.87 -7.40 -7.84
C GLN A 195 8.55 -5.95 -8.16
N VAL A 196 7.46 -5.45 -7.59
CA VAL A 196 7.03 -4.06 -7.70
C VAL A 196 7.23 -3.38 -6.35
N ASP A 197 8.39 -2.75 -6.17
CA ASP A 197 8.82 -2.15 -4.89
C ASP A 197 7.81 -1.13 -4.36
N ALA A 198 7.23 -0.32 -5.24
CA ALA A 198 6.24 0.71 -4.88
C ALA A 198 4.94 0.16 -4.24
N LEU A 199 4.66 -1.14 -4.37
CA LEU A 199 3.50 -1.80 -3.78
C LEU A 199 3.85 -2.69 -2.59
N SER A 200 5.14 -2.78 -2.24
CA SER A 200 5.60 -3.59 -1.12
C SER A 200 5.29 -2.86 0.18
N MET A 201 4.89 -3.59 1.22
CA MET A 201 4.48 -3.01 2.50
C MET A 201 4.80 -3.93 3.68
N VAL A 202 4.95 -3.35 4.86
CA VAL A 202 5.09 -4.11 6.10
C VAL A 202 3.71 -4.24 6.73
N VAL A 203 3.29 -5.46 7.00
CA VAL A 203 1.95 -5.77 7.52
C VAL A 203 2.05 -6.78 8.66
N HIS A 204 1.04 -6.80 9.52
CA HIS A 204 0.92 -7.87 10.51
C HIS A 204 0.67 -9.21 9.81
N LYS A 205 1.32 -10.27 10.30
CA LYS A 205 1.27 -11.62 9.75
C LYS A 205 -0.16 -12.14 9.53
N ASP A 206 -1.06 -11.87 10.47
CA ASP A 206 -2.46 -12.31 10.41
C ASP A 206 -3.25 -11.62 9.28
N ASN A 207 -2.92 -10.36 8.99
CA ASN A 207 -3.58 -9.57 7.95
C ASN A 207 -2.94 -9.75 6.57
N ALA A 208 -1.73 -10.29 6.49
CA ALA A 208 -0.95 -10.36 5.26
C ALA A 208 -1.69 -11.05 4.09
N TYR A 209 -2.43 -12.13 4.36
CA TYR A 209 -3.20 -12.83 3.32
C TYR A 209 -4.33 -11.96 2.76
N ASN A 210 -5.11 -11.33 3.64
CA ASN A 210 -6.25 -10.50 3.23
C ASN A 210 -5.78 -9.27 2.46
N THR A 211 -4.76 -8.57 2.96
CA THR A 211 -4.16 -7.41 2.29
C THR A 211 -3.56 -7.78 0.94
N GLY A 212 -2.74 -8.84 0.89
CA GLY A 212 -2.11 -9.29 -0.36
C GLY A 212 -3.13 -9.74 -1.41
N ARG A 213 -4.21 -10.40 -0.98
CA ARG A 213 -5.31 -10.78 -1.87
C ARG A 213 -6.09 -9.57 -2.39
N GLY A 214 -6.43 -8.62 -1.51
CA GLY A 214 -7.13 -7.40 -1.90
C GLY A 214 -6.38 -6.59 -2.96
N ILE A 215 -5.05 -6.44 -2.77
CA ILE A 215 -4.17 -5.79 -3.75
C ILE A 215 -4.18 -6.56 -5.09
N ALA A 216 -4.03 -7.88 -5.03
CA ALA A 216 -3.97 -8.71 -6.24
C ALA A 216 -5.29 -8.66 -7.05
N GLU A 217 -6.44 -8.68 -6.38
CA GLU A 217 -7.77 -8.60 -7.02
C GLU A 217 -8.01 -7.23 -7.68
N ARG A 218 -7.57 -6.13 -7.05
CA ARG A 218 -7.65 -4.78 -7.63
C ARG A 218 -6.76 -4.64 -8.86
N LEU A 219 -5.50 -5.08 -8.76
CA LEU A 219 -4.57 -5.10 -9.89
C LEU A 219 -5.11 -5.93 -11.06
N GLN A 220 -5.77 -7.07 -10.79
CA GLN A 220 -6.36 -7.91 -11.84
C GLN A 220 -7.43 -7.18 -12.65
N LYS A 221 -8.20 -6.28 -12.00
CA LYS A 221 -9.27 -5.51 -12.66
C LYS A 221 -8.72 -4.39 -13.54
N GLN A 222 -7.62 -3.75 -13.12
CA GLN A 222 -7.05 -2.60 -13.83
C GLN A 222 -5.99 -2.96 -14.86
N ILE A 223 -5.26 -4.07 -14.67
CA ILE A 223 -4.22 -4.46 -15.62
C ILE A 223 -4.86 -4.92 -16.94
N PRO A 224 -4.52 -4.28 -18.07
CA PRO A 224 -5.08 -4.64 -19.37
C PRO A 224 -4.65 -6.05 -19.78
N ARG A 225 -5.53 -6.74 -20.51
CA ARG A 225 -5.26 -8.11 -20.98
C ARG A 225 -4.12 -8.12 -21.98
N GLN A 226 -3.07 -8.87 -21.66
CA GLN A 226 -1.91 -9.08 -22.54
C GLN A 226 -2.09 -10.32 -23.43
N GLN A 227 -1.21 -10.50 -24.42
CA GLN A 227 -1.22 -11.71 -25.27
C GLN A 227 -0.84 -13.00 -24.50
N PHE A 228 -0.17 -12.84 -23.36
CA PHE A 228 0.20 -13.90 -22.42
C PHE A 228 -0.48 -13.70 -21.07
N GLU A 229 -0.46 -14.75 -20.25
CA GLU A 229 -1.07 -14.72 -18.92
C GLU A 229 -0.18 -13.90 -17.99
N VAL A 230 -0.77 -12.87 -17.38
CA VAL A 230 -0.10 -12.06 -16.36
C VAL A 230 -0.45 -12.65 -15.00
N ALA A 231 0.56 -13.15 -14.28
CA ALA A 231 0.39 -13.60 -12.90
C ALA A 231 0.64 -12.43 -11.96
N ILE A 232 -0.31 -12.15 -11.07
CA ILE A 232 -0.21 -11.17 -10.01
C ILE A 232 -0.09 -11.96 -8.71
N GLN A 233 0.98 -11.76 -7.95
CA GLN A 233 1.29 -12.59 -6.79
C GLN A 233 1.61 -11.70 -5.61
N ALA A 234 1.08 -12.04 -4.44
CA ALA A 234 1.53 -11.49 -3.17
C ALA A 234 2.38 -12.54 -2.46
N SER A 235 3.53 -12.14 -1.93
CA SER A 235 4.48 -13.04 -1.30
C SER A 235 5.03 -12.49 0.02
N ILE A 236 5.44 -13.41 0.88
CA ILE A 236 6.22 -13.11 2.08
C ILE A 236 7.55 -13.84 1.91
N GLY A 237 8.61 -13.08 1.59
CA GLY A 237 9.87 -13.66 1.14
C GLY A 237 9.65 -14.57 -0.07
N SER A 238 10.11 -15.83 0.00
CA SER A 238 9.94 -16.77 -1.11
C SER A 238 8.55 -17.43 -1.21
N LYS A 239 7.69 -17.26 -0.19
CA LYS A 239 6.39 -17.93 -0.13
C LYS A 239 5.29 -17.05 -0.75
N ILE A 240 4.68 -17.53 -1.83
CA ILE A 240 3.49 -16.90 -2.42
C ILE A 240 2.28 -17.21 -1.52
N ILE A 241 1.60 -16.17 -1.04
CA ILE A 241 0.42 -16.29 -0.17
C ILE A 241 -0.89 -16.10 -0.93
N ALA A 242 -0.90 -15.26 -1.96
CA ALA A 242 -2.06 -15.01 -2.82
C ALA A 242 -1.61 -14.92 -4.28
N ARG A 243 -2.48 -15.35 -5.20
CA ARG A 243 -2.21 -15.30 -6.64
C ARG A 243 -3.49 -15.04 -7.40
N GLU A 244 -3.48 -13.97 -8.18
CA GLU A 244 -4.46 -13.68 -9.21
C GLU A 244 -3.85 -13.77 -10.61
N SER A 245 -4.68 -13.93 -11.63
CA SER A 245 -4.21 -13.99 -13.01
C SER A 245 -5.10 -13.21 -13.96
N VAL A 246 -4.48 -12.39 -14.82
CA VAL A 246 -5.18 -11.73 -15.92
C VAL A 246 -5.16 -12.68 -17.11
N LYS A 247 -6.35 -13.06 -17.58
CA LYS A 247 -6.50 -14.00 -18.69
C LYS A 247 -5.88 -13.41 -19.97
N PRO A 248 -5.10 -14.21 -20.71
CA PRO A 248 -4.50 -13.75 -21.95
C PRO A 248 -5.56 -13.50 -23.02
N MET A 249 -5.34 -12.49 -23.85
CA MET A 249 -6.08 -12.30 -25.08
C MET A 249 -5.89 -13.53 -25.99
N ARG A 250 -6.98 -14.06 -26.55
CA ARG A 250 -6.95 -15.22 -27.43
C ARG A 250 -7.47 -14.80 -28.79
N LYS A 251 -6.60 -14.87 -29.81
CA LYS A 251 -7.03 -14.89 -31.20
C LYS A 251 -7.56 -16.28 -31.52
N ASP A 252 -8.73 -16.36 -32.14
CA ASP A 252 -9.23 -17.61 -32.68
C ASP A 252 -8.42 -18.01 -33.92
N VAL A 253 -7.45 -18.90 -33.72
CA VAL A 253 -6.59 -19.42 -34.79
C VAL A 253 -7.27 -20.50 -35.63
N ILE A 254 -8.38 -21.07 -35.15
CA ILE A 254 -9.12 -22.14 -35.84
C ILE A 254 -10.31 -21.64 -36.65
N ALA A 255 -10.63 -20.34 -36.59
CA ALA A 255 -11.77 -19.73 -37.31
C ALA A 255 -11.81 -20.04 -38.82
N LYS A 256 -10.65 -20.19 -39.48
CA LYS A 256 -10.54 -20.53 -40.92
C LYS A 256 -10.40 -22.04 -41.21
N CYS A 257 -10.52 -22.89 -40.19
CA CYS A 257 -10.41 -24.34 -40.33
C CYS A 257 -11.81 -24.96 -40.51
N TYR A 258 -12.31 -24.94 -41.75
CA TYR A 258 -13.66 -25.41 -42.11
C TYR A 258 -13.81 -26.95 -42.22
N GLY A 259 -12.85 -27.73 -41.73
CA GLY A 259 -12.81 -29.19 -41.88
C GLY A 259 -12.52 -29.97 -40.59
N GLY A 260 -12.66 -31.30 -40.69
CA GLY A 260 -12.37 -32.26 -39.63
C GLY A 260 -10.88 -32.58 -39.43
N ASP A 261 -9.96 -31.86 -40.10
CA ASP A 261 -8.52 -32.05 -39.96
C ASP A 261 -8.02 -31.58 -38.57
N ILE A 262 -7.99 -32.54 -37.65
CA ILE A 262 -7.52 -32.37 -36.27
C ILE A 262 -6.02 -32.00 -36.26
N THR A 263 -5.24 -32.51 -37.21
CA THR A 263 -3.78 -32.29 -37.28
C THR A 263 -3.47 -30.82 -37.56
N ARG A 264 -4.20 -30.20 -38.50
CA ARG A 264 -4.06 -28.76 -38.78
C ARG A 264 -4.48 -27.89 -37.60
N LYS A 265 -5.56 -28.23 -36.90
CA LYS A 265 -6.00 -27.51 -35.68
C LYS A 265 -4.94 -27.60 -34.58
N LYS A 266 -4.40 -28.80 -34.32
CA LYS A 266 -3.33 -29.01 -33.33
C LYS A 266 -2.08 -28.18 -33.64
N LYS A 267 -1.61 -28.19 -34.89
CA LYS A 267 -0.42 -27.43 -35.31
C LYS A 267 -0.57 -25.91 -35.05
N LEU A 268 -1.76 -25.35 -35.31
CA LEU A 268 -2.04 -23.94 -35.06
C LEU A 268 -2.09 -23.61 -33.56
N LEU A 269 -2.68 -24.49 -32.75
CA LEU A 269 -2.73 -24.34 -31.30
C LEU A 269 -1.35 -24.46 -30.66
N GLU A 270 -0.51 -25.39 -31.13
CA GLU A 270 0.87 -25.54 -30.67
C GLU A 270 1.71 -24.30 -30.98
N LYS A 271 1.61 -23.79 -32.21
CA LYS A 271 2.29 -22.54 -32.60
C LYS A 271 1.83 -21.34 -31.75
N GLN A 272 0.54 -21.25 -31.44
CA GLN A 272 0.02 -20.22 -30.54
C GLN A 272 0.55 -20.38 -29.11
N LYS A 273 0.62 -21.61 -28.60
CA LYS A 273 1.12 -21.92 -27.26
C LYS A 273 2.60 -21.58 -27.11
N GLU A 274 3.43 -21.94 -28.08
CA GLU A 274 4.85 -21.60 -28.11
C GLU A 274 5.08 -20.09 -28.21
N GLY A 275 4.33 -19.41 -29.10
CA GLY A 275 4.38 -17.96 -29.22
C GLY A 275 4.07 -17.27 -27.88
N LYS A 276 3.03 -17.72 -27.18
CA LYS A 276 2.68 -17.19 -25.85
C LYS A 276 3.73 -17.51 -24.78
N LYS A 277 4.34 -18.69 -24.82
CA LYS A 277 5.42 -19.06 -23.89
C LYS A 277 6.63 -18.15 -24.08
N ARG A 278 7.01 -17.86 -25.33
CA ARG A 278 8.10 -16.93 -25.65
C ARG A 278 7.77 -15.51 -25.24
N MET A 279 6.55 -15.04 -25.50
CA MET A 279 6.09 -13.71 -25.05
C MET A 279 6.11 -13.58 -23.53
N LYS A 280 5.75 -14.63 -22.79
CA LYS A 280 5.81 -14.62 -21.33
C LYS A 280 7.23 -14.49 -20.77
N GLN A 281 8.24 -15.05 -21.44
CA GLN A 281 9.62 -15.02 -20.95
C GLN A 281 10.32 -13.67 -21.17
N VAL A 282 9.89 -12.91 -22.18
CA VAL A 282 10.53 -11.64 -22.58
C VAL A 282 9.63 -10.43 -22.29
N GLY A 283 8.35 -10.66 -22.03
CA GLY A 283 7.36 -9.61 -21.80
C GLY A 283 7.54 -8.98 -20.43
N ARG A 284 8.11 -7.78 -20.40
CA ARG A 284 7.95 -6.86 -19.27
C ARG A 284 6.55 -6.27 -19.31
N ILE A 285 5.93 -6.15 -18.16
CA ILE A 285 4.60 -5.58 -18.01
C ILE A 285 4.79 -4.19 -17.44
N GLU A 286 4.45 -3.18 -18.22
CA GLU A 286 4.26 -1.84 -17.70
C GLU A 286 2.89 -1.80 -17.03
N VAL A 287 2.91 -1.40 -15.76
CA VAL A 287 1.69 -1.23 -14.98
C VAL A 287 1.18 0.17 -15.26
N PRO A 288 -0.08 0.32 -15.72
CA PRO A 288 -0.67 1.65 -15.92
C PRO A 288 -0.65 2.44 -14.61
N GLN A 289 -0.41 3.75 -14.69
CA GLN A 289 -0.47 4.64 -13.51
C GLN A 289 -1.84 4.58 -12.82
N GLU A 290 -2.93 4.47 -13.58
CA GLU A 290 -4.29 4.27 -13.06
C GLU A 290 -4.41 3.01 -12.18
N ALA A 291 -3.72 1.93 -12.55
CA ALA A 291 -3.71 0.70 -11.78
C ALA A 291 -2.98 0.88 -10.44
N PHE A 292 -1.89 1.66 -10.42
CA PHE A 292 -1.21 2.03 -9.17
C PHE A 292 -2.10 2.87 -8.27
N LEU A 293 -2.73 3.92 -8.82
CA LEU A 293 -3.64 4.80 -8.08
C LEU A 293 -4.76 4.00 -7.41
N SER A 294 -5.43 3.10 -8.15
CA SER A 294 -6.51 2.28 -7.59
C SER A 294 -6.10 1.34 -6.43
N VAL A 295 -4.82 0.99 -6.38
CA VAL A 295 -4.26 0.14 -5.31
C VAL A 295 -3.78 1.01 -4.17
N LEU A 296 -3.31 2.23 -4.43
CA LEU A 296 -2.88 3.17 -3.41
C LEU A 296 -4.07 3.87 -2.73
N GLU A 297 -5.22 3.96 -3.40
CA GLU A 297 -6.55 4.31 -2.86
C GLU A 297 -7.09 3.27 -1.85
N ILE A 298 -6.24 2.43 -1.26
CA ILE A 298 -6.57 1.59 -0.10
C ILE A 298 -7.13 2.42 1.08
N GLY A 299 -6.99 3.76 1.07
CA GLY A 299 -7.64 4.68 2.01
C GLY A 299 -9.03 5.19 1.62
N ASP A 300 -9.34 5.32 0.33
CA ASP A 300 -10.54 6.04 -0.14
C ASP A 300 -11.66 5.09 -0.56
N GLY A 301 -12.38 4.57 0.43
CA GLY A 301 -13.80 4.23 0.31
C GLY A 301 -14.22 3.14 -0.68
N ASP A 302 -14.13 1.87 -0.27
CA ASP A 302 -15.05 0.80 -0.72
C ASP A 302 -16.44 0.96 -0.05
N GLY A 303 -17.00 2.17 -0.16
CA GLY A 303 -18.32 2.58 0.33
C GLY A 303 -19.33 2.80 -0.79
N LYS A 304 -19.28 2.00 -1.85
CA LYS A 304 -20.37 1.90 -2.84
C LYS A 304 -21.00 0.52 -2.78
N GLY A 305 -21.91 0.38 -1.82
CA GLY A 305 -22.98 -0.60 -1.76
C GLY A 305 -24.26 0.10 -1.35
#